data_AF-A0A8C9GQE6-F1
#
_entry.id   AF-A0A8C9GQE6-F1
#
_cell.length_a   1.000
_cell.length_b   1.000
_cell.length_c   1.000
_cell.angle_alpha   90.00
_cell.angle_beta   90.00
_cell.angle_gamma   90.00
#
_symmetry.space_group_name_H-M   'P 1'
#
loop_
_entity.id
_entity.type
_entity.pdbx_description
1 polymer ?
#
loop_
_entity_poly.entity_id
_entity_poly.type
_entity_poly.pdbx_seq_one_letter_code
_entity_poly.pdbx_strand_id
1 'polypeptide(L)' 'MSSKVTISGDTGQARQAVEQLRMKVGIDRVKLAADLLQFCTEQAKSDPFLVGILAATNPFKEKKPCAIL' A
#
# COMPACT_ATOMS: atom_id res chain seq x y z
N MET A 1 -3.12 -9.72 -55.20
CA MET A 1 -3.28 -8.36 -54.66
C MET A 1 -3.28 -8.43 -53.15
N SER A 2 -2.47 -7.56 -52.53
CA SER A 2 -2.03 -7.61 -51.14
C SER A 2 -3.17 -7.62 -50.13
N SER A 3 -3.21 -8.63 -49.25
CA SER A 3 -4.09 -8.68 -48.09
C SER A 3 -3.71 -7.52 -47.14
N LYS A 4 -4.56 -6.49 -47.08
CA LYS A 4 -4.42 -5.37 -46.14
C LYS A 4 -4.79 -5.88 -44.75
N VAL A 5 -3.79 -6.23 -43.94
CA VAL A 5 -3.98 -6.48 -42.51
C VAL A 5 -4.46 -5.20 -41.87
N THR A 6 -5.65 -5.21 -41.28
CA THR A 6 -6.20 -4.09 -40.52
C THR A 6 -5.51 -4.04 -39.15
N ILE A 7 -4.34 -3.40 -39.07
CA ILE A 7 -3.56 -3.15 -37.85
C ILE A 7 -4.16 -1.98 -37.05
N SER A 8 -5.49 -1.95 -36.84
CA SER A 8 -6.16 -0.81 -36.19
C SER A 8 -6.23 -0.95 -34.66
N GLY A 9 -6.39 -2.17 -34.13
CA GLY A 9 -6.51 -2.42 -32.68
C GLY A 9 -5.18 -2.29 -31.93
N ASP A 10 -4.12 -2.87 -32.48
CA ASP A 10 -2.79 -2.90 -31.86
C ASP A 10 -2.13 -1.51 -31.84
N THR A 11 -2.25 -0.77 -32.95
CA THR A 11 -1.75 0.61 -33.06
C THR A 11 -2.50 1.56 -32.11
N GLY A 12 -3.80 1.36 -31.90
CA GLY A 12 -4.61 2.17 -30.99
C GLY A 12 -4.21 1.97 -29.52
N GLN A 13 -4.00 0.72 -29.12
CA GLN A 13 -3.52 0.38 -27.77
C GLN A 13 -2.10 0.92 -27.52
N ALA A 14 -1.20 0.78 -28.50
CA ALA A 14 0.16 1.32 -28.40
C ALA A 14 0.15 2.85 -28.21
N ARG A 15 -0.70 3.58 -28.94
CA ARG A 15 -0.86 5.03 -28.77
C ARG A 15 -1.36 5.40 -27.37
N GLN A 16 -2.36 4.69 -26.86
CA GLN A 16 -2.87 4.91 -25.52
C GLN A 16 -1.79 4.65 -24.45
N ALA A 17 -1.00 3.59 -24.60
CA ALA A 17 0.11 3.29 -23.70
C ALA A 17 1.18 4.38 -23.71
N VAL A 18 1.51 4.94 -24.86
CA VAL A 18 2.46 6.06 -24.98
C VAL A 18 1.94 7.31 -24.27
N GLU A 19 0.67 7.65 -24.43
CA GLU A 19 0.06 8.77 -23.71
C GLU A 19 0.09 8.57 -22.18
N GLN A 20 -0.19 7.36 -21.70
CA GLN A 20 -0.06 7.04 -20.28
C GLN A 20 1.38 7.16 -19.77
N LEU A 21 2.37 6.73 -20.56
CA LEU A 21 3.77 6.86 -20.19
C LEU A 21 4.20 8.32 -20.11
N ARG A 22 3.80 9.14 -21.08
CA ARG A 22 4.06 10.60 -21.07
C ARG A 22 3.52 11.25 -19.79
N MET A 23 2.29 10.90 -19.41
CA MET A 23 1.69 11.38 -18.16
C MET A 23 2.48 10.92 -16.93
N LYS A 24 2.88 9.65 -16.87
CA LYS A 24 3.61 9.08 -15.72
C LYS A 24 5.04 9.64 -15.57
N VAL A 25 5.70 9.98 -16.68
CA VAL A 25 7.06 10.56 -16.66
C VAL A 25 7.04 11.99 -16.12
N GLY A 26 5.94 12.72 -16.31
CA GLY A 26 5.76 14.09 -15.78
C GLY A 26 5.48 14.16 -14.27
N ILE A 27 5.43 13.03 -13.56
CA ILE A 27 5.20 13.01 -12.11
C ILE A 27 6.52 13.23 -11.38
N ASP A 28 6.57 14.26 -10.54
CA ASP A 28 7.71 14.55 -9.70
C ASP A 28 7.96 13.43 -8.68
N ARG A 29 9.23 13.04 -8.54
CA ARG A 29 9.66 12.02 -7.58
C ARG A 29 10.09 12.68 -6.28
N VAL A 30 9.57 12.18 -5.17
CA VAL A 30 9.96 12.59 -3.82
C VAL A 30 10.83 11.51 -3.17
N LYS A 31 11.81 11.91 -2.36
CA LYS A 31 12.63 10.99 -1.57
C LYS A 31 11.85 10.53 -0.34
N LEU A 32 11.33 9.29 -0.37
CA LEU A 32 10.45 8.78 0.69
C LEU A 32 11.18 8.21 1.92
N ALA A 33 12.45 7.83 1.79
CA ALA A 33 13.12 7.00 2.80
C ALA A 33 13.17 7.64 4.20
N ALA A 34 13.51 8.93 4.30
CA ALA A 34 13.61 9.61 5.58
C ALA A 34 12.23 9.79 6.23
N ASP A 35 11.26 10.28 5.47
CA ASP A 35 9.89 10.54 5.95
C ASP A 35 9.21 9.24 6.42
N LEU A 36 9.41 8.15 5.67
CA LEU A 36 8.87 6.84 6.04
C LEU A 36 9.50 6.32 7.34
N LEU A 37 10.83 6.42 7.48
CA LEU A 37 11.51 6.00 8.71
C LEU A 37 11.07 6.83 9.91
N GLN A 38 10.94 8.14 9.73
CA GLN A 38 10.45 9.05 10.76
C GLN A 38 9.04 8.67 11.19
N PHE A 39 8.12 8.49 10.23
CA PHE A 39 6.75 8.08 10.51
C PHE A 39 6.70 6.76 11.28
N CYS A 40 7.44 5.74 10.84
CA CYS A 40 7.49 4.47 11.55
C CYS A 40 8.02 4.61 12.98
N THR A 41 9.05 5.44 13.19
CA THR A 41 9.64 5.67 14.51
C THR A 41 8.69 6.38 15.46
N GLU A 42 7.94 7.37 14.96
CA GLU A 42 6.94 8.10 15.73
C GLU A 42 5.78 7.19 16.14
N GLN A 43 5.28 6.37 15.21
CA GLN A 43 4.14 5.50 15.44
C GLN A 43 4.46 4.25 16.25
N ALA A 44 5.72 3.81 16.27
CA ALA A 44 6.14 2.60 16.99
C ALA A 44 5.73 2.58 18.46
N LYS A 45 5.70 3.75 19.13
CA LYS A 45 5.32 3.86 20.56
C LYS A 45 3.85 3.56 20.82
N SER A 46 3.01 3.76 19.81
CA SER A 46 1.57 3.55 19.88
C SER A 46 1.16 2.19 19.31
N ASP A 47 2.09 1.41 18.75
CA ASP A 47 1.81 0.11 18.17
C ASP A 47 1.81 -0.99 19.24
N PRO A 48 0.63 -1.56 19.58
CA PRO A 48 0.50 -2.63 20.57
C PRO A 48 1.35 -3.87 20.30
N PHE A 49 1.67 -4.14 19.03
CA PHE A 49 2.47 -5.30 18.63
C PHE A 49 3.97 -5.05 18.79
N LEU A 50 4.41 -3.79 18.76
CA LEU A 50 5.82 -3.43 18.96
C LEU A 50 6.14 -3.20 20.44
N VAL A 51 5.31 -2.44 21.16
CA VAL A 51 5.56 -2.14 22.59
C VAL A 51 4.95 -3.16 23.54
N GLY A 52 4.05 -4.01 23.06
CA GLY A 52 3.25 -4.88 23.89
C GLY A 52 2.14 -4.11 24.62
N ILE A 53 1.14 -4.85 25.10
CA ILE A 53 0.04 -4.30 25.90
C ILE A 53 -0.13 -5.10 27.17
N LEU A 54 -0.61 -4.44 28.22
CA LEU A 54 -0.96 -5.10 29.46
C LEU A 54 -2.10 -6.09 29.21
N ALA A 55 -2.01 -7.27 29.84
CA ALA A 55 -3.08 -8.27 29.75
C ALA A 55 -4.44 -7.70 30.18
N ALA A 56 -4.48 -6.75 31.13
CA ALA A 56 -5.71 -6.11 31.57
C ALA A 56 -6.38 -5.23 30.50
N THR A 57 -5.60 -4.53 29.66
CA THR A 57 -6.12 -3.67 28.58
C THR A 57 -6.27 -4.43 27.25
N ASN A 58 -5.73 -5.64 27.14
CA ASN A 58 -5.90 -6.49 25.97
C ASN A 58 -7.38 -6.90 25.79
N PRO A 59 -8.04 -6.53 24.67
CA PRO A 59 -9.42 -6.92 24.40
C PRO A 59 -9.58 -8.42 24.07
N PHE A 60 -8.49 -9.09 23.69
CA PHE A 60 -8.45 -10.53 23.37
C PHE A 60 -8.00 -11.40 24.55
N LYS A 61 -7.88 -10.84 25.77
CA LYS A 61 -7.48 -11.61 26.96
C LYS A 61 -8.51 -12.71 27.28
N GLU A 62 -8.03 -13.84 27.79
CA GLU A 62 -8.90 -14.87 28.35
C GLU A 62 -9.72 -14.29 29.52
N LYS A 63 -10.99 -14.67 29.59
CA LYS A 63 -11.84 -14.30 30.72
C LYS A 63 -11.39 -15.10 31.94
N LYS A 64 -11.16 -14.42 33.05
CA LYS A 64 -10.90 -15.12 34.33
C LYS A 64 -12.13 -15.96 34.68
N PRO A 65 -11.95 -17.23 35.08
CA PRO A 65 -13.07 -18.03 35.58
C PRO A 65 -13.66 -17.33 36.81
N CYS A 66 -14.96 -17.09 36.81
CA CYS A 66 -15.66 -16.57 37.98
C CYS A 66 -15.94 -17.73 38.94
N ALA A 67 -15.52 -17.62 40.19
CA ALA A 67 -16.00 -18.50 41.24
C ALA A 67 -17.38 -18.00 41.69
N ILE A 68 -18.37 -18.90 41.73
CA ILE A 68 -19.64 -18.64 42.40
C ILE A 68 -19.37 -18.85 43.89
N LEU A 69 -19.51 -17.79 44.68
CA LEU A 69 -19.38 -17.79 46.14
C LEU A 69 -20.77 -17.89 46.78
#